data_AF-A0A4R3Z5J3-F1
#
_entry.id   AF-A0A4R3Z5J3-F1
#
_cell.length_a   1.000
_cell.length_b   1.000
_cell.length_c   1.000
_cell.angle_alpha   90.00
_cell.angle_beta   90.00
_cell.angle_gamma   90.00
#
_symmetry.space_group_name_H-M   'P 1'
#
loop_
_entity.id
_entity.type
_entity.pdbx_description
1 polymer ?
#
loop_
_entity_poly.entity_id
_entity_poly.type
_entity_poly.pdbx_seq_one_letter_code
_entity_poly.pdbx_strand_id
1 'polypeptide(L)'
;METQIKQSYIKEIQYQTQMMNHLQRWLRNSIIFSSISLVLVLFGPSLHFALRIIGIISMIISILACFVIGLGLKNGKDNIQKIIDYIK
;
A
#
# COMPACT_ATOMS: atom_id res chain seq x y z
N MET A 1 -12.89 20.13 25.52
CA MET A 1 -13.18 18.76 25.03
C MET A 1 -13.19 17.82 26.22
N GLU A 2 -14.24 17.03 26.40
CA GLU A 2 -14.30 16.05 27.50
C GLU A 2 -13.18 15.02 27.38
N THR A 3 -12.64 14.59 28.51
CA THR A 3 -11.47 13.69 28.59
C THR A 3 -11.73 12.36 27.87
N GLN A 4 -12.97 11.87 27.89
CA GLN A 4 -13.39 10.65 27.19
C GLN A 4 -13.31 10.80 25.66
N ILE A 5 -13.70 11.97 25.13
CA ILE A 5 -13.64 12.27 23.68
C ILE A 5 -12.17 12.31 23.22
N LYS A 6 -11.28 12.97 23.98
CA LYS A 6 -9.84 12.97 23.69
C LYS A 6 -9.27 11.55 23.65
N GLN A 7 -9.63 10.70 24.60
CA GLN A 7 -9.18 9.30 24.64
C GLN A 7 -9.67 8.49 23.44
N SER A 8 -10.91 8.72 22.99
CA SER A 8 -11.45 8.06 21.79
C SER A 8 -10.64 8.41 20.54
N TYR A 9 -10.29 9.68 20.34
CA TYR A 9 -9.47 10.08 19.19
C TYR A 9 -8.04 9.55 19.24
N ILE A 10 -7.43 9.44 20.43
CA ILE A 10 -6.11 8.82 20.57
C ILE A 10 -6.14 7.36 20.11
N LYS A 11 -7.20 6.61 20.48
CA LYS A 11 -7.38 5.22 20.01
C LYS A 11 -7.53 5.15 18.49
N GLU A 12 -8.28 6.08 17.91
CA GLU A 12 -8.45 6.16 16.45
C GLU A 12 -7.13 6.43 15.73
N ILE A 13 -6.31 7.37 16.24
CA ILE A 13 -4.96 7.64 15.70
C ILE A 13 -4.09 6.37 15.77
N GLN A 14 -4.11 5.66 16.89
CA GLN A 14 -3.35 4.42 17.05
C GLN A 14 -3.80 3.35 16.04
N TYR A 15 -5.11 3.17 15.89
CA TYR A 15 -5.69 2.24 14.94
C TYR A 15 -5.29 2.57 13.49
N GLN A 16 -5.46 3.82 13.06
CA GLN A 16 -5.10 4.24 11.71
C GLN A 16 -3.59 4.13 11.46
N THR A 17 -2.76 4.43 12.46
CA THR A 17 -1.30 4.25 12.39
C THR A 17 -0.94 2.78 12.17
N GLN A 18 -1.58 1.85 12.88
CA GLN A 18 -1.38 0.41 12.67
C GLN A 18 -1.83 -0.02 11.27
N MET A 19 -2.95 0.49 10.77
CA MET A 19 -3.41 0.21 9.41
C MET A 19 -2.42 0.70 8.35
N MET A 20 -1.85 1.89 8.56
CA MET A 20 -0.79 2.41 7.67
C MET A 20 0.46 1.52 7.66
N ASN A 21 0.86 0.97 8.81
CA ASN A 21 1.97 0.02 8.86
C ASN A 21 1.68 -1.25 8.06
N HIS A 22 0.43 -1.73 8.06
CA HIS A 22 0.01 -2.81 7.18
C HIS A 22 0.09 -2.41 5.71
N LEU A 23 -0.42 -1.23 5.33
CA LEU A 23 -0.32 -0.71 3.95
C LEU A 23 1.13 -0.59 3.49
N GLN A 24 2.07 -0.18 4.35
CA GLN A 24 3.50 -0.13 4.01
C GLN A 24 4.07 -1.53 3.72
N ARG A 25 3.66 -2.56 4.47
CA ARG A 25 4.03 -3.95 4.20
C ARG A 25 3.45 -4.42 2.87
N TRP A 26 2.18 -4.09 2.60
CA TRP A 26 1.53 -4.39 1.32
C TRP A 26 2.24 -3.72 0.15
N LEU A 27 2.61 -2.44 0.26
CA LEU A 27 3.36 -1.73 -0.76
C LEU A 27 4.70 -2.41 -1.07
N ARG A 28 5.46 -2.78 -0.02
CA ARG A 28 6.72 -3.52 -0.19
C ARG A 28 6.51 -4.84 -0.93
N ASN A 29 5.48 -5.60 -0.54
CA ASN A 29 5.16 -6.87 -1.19
C ASN A 29 4.76 -6.66 -2.67
N SER A 30 4.00 -5.61 -2.98
CA SER A 30 3.63 -5.26 -4.36
C SER A 30 4.86 -4.91 -5.21
N ILE A 31 5.84 -4.20 -4.66
CA ILE A 31 7.10 -3.91 -5.36
C ILE A 31 7.88 -5.20 -5.64
N ILE A 32 8.02 -6.08 -4.65
CA ILE A 32 8.70 -7.39 -4.84
C ILE A 32 8.00 -8.20 -5.93
N PHE A 33 6.66 -8.23 -5.92
CA PHE A 33 5.86 -8.93 -6.92
C PHE A 33 6.02 -8.31 -8.33
N SER A 34 6.12 -6.98 -8.43
CA SER A 34 6.45 -6.29 -9.68
C SER A 34 7.82 -6.69 -10.21
N SER A 35 8.82 -6.82 -9.34
CA SER A 35 10.17 -7.25 -9.73
C SER A 35 10.18 -8.69 -10.27
N ILE A 36 9.46 -9.60 -9.63
CA ILE A 36 9.28 -10.97 -10.13
C ILE A 36 8.59 -10.97 -11.50
N SER A 37 7.55 -10.14 -11.65
CA SER A 37 6.84 -9.99 -12.92
C SER A 37 7.79 -9.51 -14.03
N LEU A 38 8.67 -8.56 -13.75
CA LEU A 38 9.69 -8.10 -14.69
C LEU A 38 10.65 -9.22 -15.10
N VAL A 39 11.10 -10.06 -14.17
CA VAL A 39 11.93 -11.24 -14.47
C VAL A 39 11.20 -12.18 -15.43
N LEU A 40 9.90 -12.43 -15.21
CA LEU A 40 9.09 -13.25 -16.12
C LEU A 40 8.96 -12.62 -17.52
N VAL A 41 8.85 -11.30 -17.61
CA VAL A 41 8.79 -10.60 -18.91
C VAL A 41 10.10 -10.73 -19.67
N LEU A 42 11.24 -10.56 -19.00
CA LEU A 42 12.56 -10.55 -19.62
C LEU A 42 13.06 -11.96 -19.97
N PHE A 43 12.89 -12.91 -19.06
CA PHE A 43 13.49 -14.24 -19.17
C PHE A 43 12.46 -15.37 -19.35
N GLY A 44 11.18 -15.15 -19.04
CA GLY A 44 10.14 -16.15 -19.25
C GLY A 44 10.02 -16.68 -20.69
N PRO A 45 10.20 -15.86 -21.76
CA PRO A 45 10.12 -16.36 -23.14
C PRO A 45 11.10 -17.48 -23.48
N SER A 46 12.25 -17.58 -22.80
CA SER A 46 13.24 -18.64 -23.06
C SER A 46 12.78 -20.01 -22.55
N LEU A 47 11.84 -20.04 -21.61
CA LEU A 47 11.20 -21.26 -21.09
C LEU A 47 9.89 -21.54 -21.82
N HIS A 48 9.00 -20.53 -21.91
CA HIS A 48 7.71 -20.65 -22.58
C HIS A 48 7.15 -19.26 -22.92
N PHE A 49 6.70 -19.04 -24.15
CA PHE A 49 6.16 -17.75 -24.60
C PHE A 49 4.99 -17.24 -23.72
N ALA A 50 4.15 -18.15 -23.21
CA ALA A 50 3.03 -17.81 -22.32
C ALA A 50 3.47 -17.09 -21.03
N LEU A 51 4.68 -17.37 -20.52
CA LEU A 51 5.21 -16.71 -19.32
C LEU A 51 5.42 -15.21 -19.54
N ARG A 52 5.72 -14.78 -20.77
CA ARG A 52 5.83 -13.36 -21.11
C ARG A 52 4.49 -12.65 -20.95
N ILE A 53 3.41 -13.27 -21.44
CA ILE A 53 2.06 -12.71 -21.37
C ILE A 53 1.63 -12.62 -19.90
N ILE A 54 1.83 -13.69 -19.14
CA ILE A 54 1.54 -13.72 -17.70
C ILE A 54 2.33 -12.63 -16.97
N GLY A 55 3.64 -12.49 -17.26
CA GLY A 55 4.50 -11.48 -16.66
C GLY A 55 4.05 -10.05 -16.98
N ILE A 56 3.60 -9.76 -18.21
CA ILE A 56 3.09 -8.44 -18.58
C ILE A 56 1.82 -8.11 -17.80
N ILE A 57 0.87 -9.05 -17.76
CA ILE A 57 -0.40 -8.87 -17.03
C ILE A 57 -0.12 -8.66 -15.54
N SER A 58 0.72 -9.49 -14.92
CA SER A 58 1.05 -9.37 -13.50
C SER A 58 1.80 -8.07 -13.19
N MET A 59 2.67 -7.62 -14.09
CA MET A 59 3.38 -6.35 -13.96
C MET A 59 2.41 -5.16 -13.95
N ILE A 60 1.46 -5.10 -14.89
CA ILE A 60 0.45 -4.03 -14.95
C ILE A 60 -0.38 -3.99 -13.66
N ILE A 61 -0.87 -5.14 -13.20
CA ILE A 61 -1.64 -5.25 -11.95
C ILE A 61 -0.80 -4.76 -10.75
N SER A 62 0.47 -5.14 -10.69
CA SER A 62 1.36 -4.76 -9.59
C SER A 62 1.62 -3.24 -9.54
N ILE A 63 1.79 -2.60 -10.71
CA ILE A 63 1.98 -1.15 -10.81
C ILE A 63 0.72 -0.40 -10.35
N LEU A 64 -0.46 -0.85 -10.78
CA LEU A 64 -1.73 -0.29 -10.34
C LEU A 64 -1.92 -0.44 -8.83
N ALA A 65 -1.59 -1.61 -8.28
CA ALA A 65 -1.63 -1.86 -6.83
C ALA A 65 -0.69 -0.90 -6.08
N CYS A 66 0.54 -0.71 -6.54
CA CYS A 66 1.48 0.25 -5.95
C CYS A 66 0.91 1.67 -5.95
N PHE A 67 0.25 2.09 -7.03
CA PHE A 67 -0.36 3.42 -7.12
C PHE A 67 -1.51 3.59 -6.13
N VAL A 68 -2.44 2.62 -6.07
CA VAL A 68 -3.57 2.63 -5.14
C VAL A 68 -3.11 2.61 -3.69
N ILE A 69 -2.14 1.75 -3.34
CA ILE A 69 -1.59 1.68 -1.98
C ILE A 69 -0.84 2.98 -1.62
N GLY A 70 -0.07 3.54 -2.57
CA GLY A 70 0.62 4.81 -2.40
C GLY A 70 -0.34 5.96 -2.11
N LEU A 71 -1.44 6.06 -2.85
CA LEU A 71 -2.52 7.01 -2.58
C LEU A 71 -3.17 6.77 -1.21
N GLY A 72 -3.45 5.51 -0.86
CA GLY A 72 -3.98 5.14 0.44
C GLY A 72 -3.07 5.58 1.60
N LEU A 73 -1.75 5.41 1.46
CA LEU A 73 -0.78 5.87 2.44
C LEU A 73 -0.74 7.39 2.58
N LYS A 74 -0.81 8.13 1.47
CA LYS A 74 -0.87 9.60 1.48
C LYS A 74 -2.14 10.07 2.21
N ASN A 75 -3.29 9.57 1.78
CA ASN A 75 -4.58 9.97 2.35
C ASN A 75 -4.70 9.57 3.83
N GLY A 76 -4.17 8.41 4.22
CA GLY A 76 -4.14 7.96 5.61
C GLY A 76 -3.32 8.89 6.51
N LYS A 77 -2.14 9.34 6.04
CA LYS A 77 -1.32 10.33 6.76
C LYS A 77 -2.06 11.64 6.95
N ASP A 78 -2.68 12.15 5.89
CA ASP A 78 -3.46 13.39 5.95
C ASP A 78 -4.64 13.27 6.92
N ASN A 79 -5.29 12.11 7.00
CA ASN A 79 -6.40 11.88 7.92
C ASN A 79 -5.96 11.87 9.38
N ILE A 80 -4.85 11.18 9.70
CA ILE A 80 -4.26 11.20 11.04
C ILE A 80 -3.88 12.62 11.46
N GLN A 81 -3.27 13.38 10.54
CA GLN A 81 -2.87 14.76 10.83
C GLN A 81 -4.08 15.64 11.14
N LYS A 82 -5.17 15.53 10.37
CA LYS A 82 -6.43 16.24 10.65
C LYS A 82 -6.99 15.93 12.02
N ILE A 83 -6.94 14.66 12.44
CA ILE A 83 -7.40 14.24 13.77
C ILE A 83 -6.50 14.84 14.86
N ILE A 84 -5.18 14.82 14.68
CA ILE A 84 -4.23 15.44 15.63
C ILE A 84 -4.50 16.94 15.77
N ASP A 85 -4.69 17.63 14.65
CA ASP A 85 -4.94 19.08 14.63
C ASP A 85 -6.29 19.44 15.26
N TYR A 86 -7.28 18.54 15.21
CA TYR A 86 -8.58 18.72 15.87
C TYR A 86 -8.53 18.55 17.40
N ILE A 87 -7.59 17.73 17.92
CA ILE A 87 -7.47 17.45 19.36
C ILE A 87 -6.57 18.47 20.07
N LYS A 88 -5.57 19.01 19.35
CA LYS A 88 -4.67 20.07 19.82
C LYS A 88 -5.47 21.30 20.22
#